data_AF-A0A2G2AC95-F1
#
_entry.id   AF-A0A2G2AC95-F1
#
_cell.length_a   1.000
_cell.length_b   1.000
_cell.length_c   1.000
_cell.angle_alpha   90.00
_cell.angle_beta   90.00
_cell.angle_gamma   90.00
#
_symmetry.space_group_name_H-M   'P 1'
#
loop_
_entity.id
_entity.type
_entity.pdbx_description
1 polymer ?
#
loop_
_entity_poly.entity_id
_entity_poly.type
_entity_poly.pdbx_seq_one_letter_code
_entity_poly.pdbx_strand_id
1 'polypeptide(L)'
;MTKKPNDQRDPLAITPDEHQEIIQDIRHSNEVRRNAQLPLIDEKQSFAREVQLRIDKKYRTALEPYLVLAYQRVDVQVGLPGRIAMTQQAFMMAESALLADRGIANPNPRPGNLIKTMIRYSNGTLASLGVS
;
A
#
# COMPACT_ATOMS: atom_id res chain seq x y z
N MET A 1 30.90 -10.55 -23.51
CA MET A 1 30.41 -11.26 -22.30
C MET A 1 29.00 -10.79 -22.00
N THR A 2 28.15 -11.73 -21.59
CA THR A 2 26.68 -11.75 -21.60
C THR A 2 25.99 -10.60 -20.86
N LYS A 3 25.16 -9.82 -21.58
CA LYS A 3 24.07 -9.04 -20.96
C LYS A 3 23.02 -10.04 -20.47
N LYS A 4 22.86 -10.19 -19.15
CA LYS A 4 21.67 -10.86 -18.60
C LYS A 4 20.46 -9.98 -18.90
N PRO A 5 19.34 -10.52 -19.41
CA PRO A 5 18.10 -9.77 -19.40
C PRO A 5 17.72 -9.60 -17.93
N ASN A 6 17.73 -8.37 -17.43
CA ASN A 6 17.20 -8.06 -16.11
C ASN A 6 15.67 -8.12 -16.21
N ASP A 7 15.14 -9.33 -16.29
CA ASP A 7 13.70 -9.65 -16.30
C ASP A 7 13.14 -9.60 -14.87
N GLN A 8 13.68 -8.70 -14.04
CA GLN A 8 13.09 -8.32 -12.76
C GLN A 8 11.85 -7.49 -13.08
N ARG A 9 10.75 -8.20 -13.36
CA ARG A 9 9.41 -7.60 -13.33
C ARG A 9 9.27 -6.91 -11.96
N ASP A 10 8.93 -5.63 -11.99
CA ASP A 10 8.63 -4.88 -10.78
C ASP A 10 7.56 -5.67 -9.99
N PRO A 11 7.86 -6.13 -8.76
CA PRO A 11 6.98 -6.99 -7.99
C PRO A 11 5.65 -6.29 -7.62
N LEU A 12 5.58 -4.97 -7.72
CA LEU A 12 4.36 -4.21 -7.51
C LEU A 12 3.56 -3.97 -8.80
N ALA A 13 4.13 -4.27 -9.98
CA ALA A 13 3.48 -4.00 -11.26
C ALA A 13 2.12 -4.69 -11.37
N ILE A 14 1.20 -4.01 -12.04
CA ILE A 14 -0.12 -4.54 -12.38
C ILE A 14 0.04 -5.60 -13.47
N THR A 15 -0.55 -6.77 -13.26
CA THR A 15 -0.54 -7.85 -14.24
C THR A 15 -1.52 -7.53 -15.38
N PRO A 16 -1.36 -8.18 -16.55
CA PRO A 16 -2.33 -8.05 -17.64
C PRO A 16 -3.77 -8.38 -17.21
N ASP A 17 -3.95 -9.38 -16.34
CA ASP A 17 -5.25 -9.80 -15.84
C ASP A 17 -5.87 -8.72 -14.93
N GLU A 18 -5.10 -8.18 -13.98
CA GLU A 18 -5.54 -7.06 -13.13
C GLU A 18 -5.86 -5.81 -13.96
N HIS A 19 -5.09 -5.56 -15.01
CA HIS A 19 -5.36 -4.45 -15.94
C HIS A 19 -6.71 -4.63 -16.64
N GLN A 20 -7.02 -5.84 -17.12
CA GLN A 20 -8.30 -6.14 -17.74
C GLN A 20 -9.46 -6.00 -16.74
N GLU A 21 -9.27 -6.48 -15.51
CA GLU A 21 -10.24 -6.38 -14.42
C GLU A 21 -10.60 -4.91 -14.13
N ILE A 22 -9.60 -4.04 -13.96
CA ILE A 22 -9.83 -2.60 -13.72
C ILE A 22 -10.66 -1.97 -14.85
N ILE A 23 -10.34 -2.30 -16.11
CA ILE A 23 -11.08 -1.77 -17.27
C ILE A 23 -12.52 -2.26 -17.27
N GLN A 24 -12.73 -3.55 -16.99
CA GLN A 24 -14.07 -4.14 -16.95
C GLN A 24 -14.92 -3.50 -15.85
N ASP A 25 -14.37 -3.31 -14.66
CA ASP A 25 -15.07 -2.67 -13.53
C ASP A 25 -15.51 -1.23 -13.84
N ILE A 26 -14.62 -0.45 -14.47
CA ILE A 26 -14.91 0.94 -14.86
C ILE A 26 -15.99 0.97 -15.94
N ARG A 27 -15.89 0.12 -16.96
CA ARG A 27 -16.88 0.06 -18.05
C ARG A 27 -18.23 -0.39 -17.55
N HIS A 28 -18.27 -1.39 -16.68
CA HIS A 28 -19.49 -1.86 -16.05
C HIS A 28 -20.13 -0.73 -15.20
N SER A 29 -19.32 0.01 -14.43
CA SER A 29 -19.81 1.17 -13.67
C SER A 29 -20.40 2.25 -14.58
N ASN A 30 -19.78 2.51 -15.74
CA ASN A 30 -20.28 3.45 -16.73
C ASN A 30 -21.57 2.96 -17.41
N GLU A 31 -21.72 1.66 -17.64
CA GLU A 31 -22.95 1.06 -18.16
C GLU A 31 -24.11 1.25 -17.17
N VAL A 32 -23.90 0.92 -15.90
CA VAL A 32 -24.90 1.14 -14.83
C VAL A 32 -25.27 2.62 -14.72
N ARG A 33 -24.29 3.52 -14.75
CA ARG A 33 -24.53 4.98 -14.71
C ARG A 33 -25.29 5.49 -15.92
N ARG A 34 -24.99 4.98 -17.12
CA ARG A 34 -25.72 5.31 -18.34
C ARG A 34 -27.19 4.93 -18.22
N ASN A 35 -27.48 3.72 -17.72
CA ASN A 35 -28.84 3.25 -17.51
C ASN A 35 -29.59 4.08 -16.44
N ALA A 36 -28.85 4.60 -15.46
CA ALA A 36 -29.38 5.48 -14.41
C ALA A 36 -29.38 6.98 -14.77
N GLN A 37 -29.02 7.37 -16.00
CA GLN A 37 -28.87 8.77 -16.43
C GLN A 37 -27.94 9.61 -15.54
N LEU A 38 -26.94 8.96 -14.94
CA LEU A 38 -25.93 9.60 -14.10
C LEU A 38 -24.72 10.04 -14.92
N PRO A 39 -23.94 11.03 -14.43
CA PRO A 39 -22.66 11.39 -15.03
C PRO A 39 -21.72 10.19 -15.10
N LEU A 40 -21.10 10.02 -16.27
CA LEU A 40 -20.10 8.98 -16.51
C LEU A 40 -18.80 9.27 -15.76
N ILE A 41 -18.10 8.20 -15.42
CA ILE A 41 -16.78 8.23 -14.80
C ILE A 41 -15.74 8.45 -15.91
N ASP A 42 -14.77 9.33 -15.64
CA ASP A 42 -13.56 9.46 -16.46
C ASP A 42 -12.74 8.17 -16.35
N GLU A 43 -12.71 7.39 -17.43
CA GLU A 43 -12.05 6.09 -17.47
C GLU A 43 -10.54 6.22 -17.25
N LYS A 44 -9.90 7.26 -17.80
CA LYS A 44 -8.44 7.44 -17.71
C LYS A 44 -8.03 7.77 -16.28
N GLN A 45 -8.71 8.71 -15.65
CA GLN A 45 -8.41 9.10 -14.27
C GLN A 45 -8.72 7.96 -13.29
N SER A 46 -9.83 7.25 -13.50
CA SER A 46 -10.24 6.17 -12.61
C SER A 46 -9.33 4.96 -12.75
N PHE A 47 -8.91 4.64 -13.98
CA PHE A 47 -7.92 3.60 -14.22
C PHE A 47 -6.61 3.90 -13.50
N ALA A 48 -6.06 5.11 -13.66
CA ALA A 48 -4.82 5.50 -12.99
C ALA A 48 -4.94 5.43 -11.45
N ARG A 49 -6.10 5.83 -10.91
CA ARG A 49 -6.40 5.73 -9.48
C ARG A 49 -6.45 4.27 -9.01
N GLU A 50 -7.14 3.39 -9.72
CA GLU A 50 -7.25 1.99 -9.33
C GLU A 50 -5.92 1.25 -9.44
N VAL A 51 -5.12 1.54 -10.48
CA VAL A 51 -3.73 1.05 -10.58
C VAL A 51 -2.94 1.44 -9.33
N GLN A 52 -2.99 2.71 -8.93
CA GLN A 52 -2.29 3.16 -7.73
C GLN A 52 -2.80 2.47 -6.46
N LEU A 53 -4.12 2.29 -6.31
CA LEU A 53 -4.71 1.61 -5.16
C LEU A 53 -4.27 0.15 -5.07
N ARG A 54 -4.19 -0.56 -6.20
CA ARG A 54 -3.71 -1.95 -6.25
C ARG A 54 -2.21 -2.05 -5.96
N ILE A 55 -1.39 -1.14 -6.50
CA ILE A 55 0.04 -1.02 -6.16
C ILE A 55 0.23 -0.79 -4.67
N ASP A 56 -0.49 0.17 -4.09
CA ASP A 56 -0.45 0.48 -2.66
C ASP A 56 -0.86 -0.72 -1.80
N LYS A 57 -1.88 -1.47 -2.24
CA LYS A 57 -2.34 -2.69 -1.57
C LYS A 57 -1.26 -3.77 -1.60
N LYS A 58 -0.66 -4.06 -2.77
CA LYS A 58 0.45 -5.02 -2.90
C LYS A 58 1.62 -4.65 -2.00
N TYR A 59 2.01 -3.37 -2.01
CA TYR A 59 3.08 -2.87 -1.16
C TYR A 59 2.77 -3.08 0.32
N ARG A 60 1.57 -2.72 0.77
CA ARG A 60 1.15 -2.90 2.17
C ARG A 60 1.16 -4.36 2.60
N THR A 61 0.64 -5.26 1.76
CA THR A 61 0.66 -6.70 2.04
C THR A 61 2.09 -7.23 2.12
N ALA A 62 2.99 -6.75 1.25
CA ALA A 62 4.41 -7.12 1.33
C ALA A 62 5.09 -6.57 2.60
N LEU A 63 4.69 -5.38 3.05
CA LEU A 63 5.27 -4.69 4.20
C LEU A 63 4.79 -5.23 5.56
N GLU A 64 3.55 -5.73 5.63
CA GLU A 64 2.89 -6.22 6.85
C GLU A 64 3.73 -7.16 7.73
N PRO A 65 4.37 -8.23 7.22
CA PRO A 65 5.20 -9.11 8.05
C PRO A 65 6.39 -8.38 8.68
N TYR A 66 6.98 -7.40 8.00
CA TYR A 66 8.08 -6.61 8.53
C TYR A 66 7.62 -5.59 9.55
N LEU A 67 6.39 -5.06 9.42
CA LEU A 67 5.79 -4.17 10.40
C LEU A 67 5.58 -4.87 11.74
N VAL A 68 5.07 -6.10 11.74
CA VAL A 68 4.88 -6.89 12.98
C VAL A 68 6.22 -7.07 13.72
N LEU A 69 7.27 -7.44 12.99
CA LEU A 69 8.62 -7.61 13.55
C LEU A 69 9.21 -6.27 14.03
N ALA A 70 8.95 -5.18 13.32
CA ALA A 70 9.42 -3.87 13.70
C ALA A 70 8.75 -3.38 15.00
N TYR A 71 7.43 -3.54 15.14
CA TYR A 71 6.71 -3.16 16.36
C TYR A 71 7.18 -3.92 17.61
N GLN A 72 7.63 -5.16 17.46
CA GLN A 72 8.20 -5.93 18.58
C GLN A 72 9.56 -5.38 19.06
N ARG A 73 10.23 -4.55 18.26
CA ARG A 73 11.57 -4.01 18.53
C ARG A 73 11.57 -2.56 19.00
N VAL A 74 10.47 -1.84 18.84
CA VAL A 74 10.38 -0.43 19.23
C VAL A 74 9.79 -0.34 20.63
N ASP A 75 10.37 0.52 21.46
CA ASP A 75 9.88 0.76 22.82
C ASP A 75 8.46 1.35 22.79
N VAL A 76 7.59 0.84 23.67
CA VAL A 76 6.23 1.35 23.81
C VAL A 76 6.27 2.75 24.41
N GLN A 77 5.85 3.73 23.62
CA GLN A 77 5.77 5.12 24.04
C GLN A 77 4.33 5.48 24.46
N VAL A 78 4.19 6.16 25.61
CA VAL A 78 2.89 6.55 26.16
C VAL A 78 2.43 7.88 25.55
N GLY A 79 1.12 8.02 25.32
CA GLY A 79 0.51 9.23 24.77
C GLY A 79 0.55 9.31 23.24
N LEU A 80 -0.31 10.17 22.67
CA LEU A 80 -0.49 10.27 21.21
C LEU A 80 0.81 10.61 20.45
N PRO A 81 1.63 11.59 20.87
CA PRO A 81 2.90 11.89 20.18
C PRO A 81 3.89 10.72 20.22
N GLY A 82 3.97 10.03 21.37
CA GLY A 82 4.81 8.86 21.54
C GLY A 82 4.41 7.71 20.62
N ARG A 83 3.11 7.38 20.56
CA ARG A 83 2.57 6.35 19.65
C ARG A 83 2.84 6.68 18.17
N ILE A 84 2.79 7.96 17.79
CA ILE A 84 3.13 8.41 16.43
C ILE A 84 4.62 8.17 16.13
N ALA A 85 5.51 8.57 17.05
CA ALA A 85 6.95 8.38 16.89
C ALA A 85 7.34 6.90 16.83
N MET A 86 6.77 6.07 17.71
CA MET A 86 6.95 4.62 17.71
C MET A 86 6.53 4.00 16.37
N THR A 87 5.37 4.41 15.87
CA THR A 87 4.83 3.92 14.60
C THR A 87 5.70 4.34 13.42
N GLN A 88 6.20 5.57 13.42
CA GLN A 88 7.11 6.06 12.38
C GLN A 88 8.42 5.27 12.37
N GLN A 89 9.01 5.01 13.55
CA GLN A 89 10.22 4.22 13.67
C GLN A 89 10.01 2.77 13.20
N ALA A 90 8.91 2.13 13.63
CA ALA A 90 8.58 0.77 13.21
C ALA A 90 8.39 0.70 11.68
N PHE A 91 7.75 1.70 11.09
CA PHE A 91 7.56 1.76 9.65
C PHE A 91 8.88 1.90 8.90
N MET A 92 9.76 2.82 9.32
CA MET A 92 11.09 2.98 8.70
C MET A 92 11.92 1.69 8.77
N MET A 93 11.87 0.97 9.89
CA MET A 93 12.54 -0.32 10.05
C MET A 93 11.96 -1.37 9.11
N ALA A 94 10.63 -1.43 8.99
CA ALA A 94 9.95 -2.37 8.10
C ALA A 94 10.26 -2.10 6.62
N GLU A 95 10.27 -0.84 6.19
CA GLU A 95 10.61 -0.46 4.81
C GLU A 95 12.05 -0.81 4.47
N SER A 96 12.98 -0.51 5.39
CA SER A 96 14.39 -0.85 5.20
C SER A 96 14.59 -2.36 5.09
N ALA A 97 13.89 -3.15 5.90
CA ALA A 97 13.96 -4.61 5.85
C ALA A 97 13.34 -5.18 4.57
N LEU A 98 12.17 -4.67 4.14
CA LEU A 98 11.51 -5.06 2.90
C LEU A 98 12.37 -4.75 1.67
N LEU A 99 13.00 -3.57 1.64
CA LEU A 99 13.89 -3.19 0.56
C LEU A 99 15.14 -4.09 0.52
N ALA A 100 15.72 -4.40 1.68
CA ALA A 100 16.91 -5.25 1.76
C ALA A 100 16.63 -6.71 1.36
N ASP A 101 15.47 -7.26 1.75
CA ASP A 101 15.11 -8.66 1.50
C ASP A 101 14.52 -8.89 0.09
N ARG A 102 13.67 -7.97 -0.38
CA ARG A 102 12.85 -8.15 -1.59
C ARG A 102 13.13 -7.15 -2.71
N GLY A 103 13.94 -6.13 -2.46
CA GLY A 103 14.18 -5.04 -3.42
C GLY A 103 12.95 -4.16 -3.67
N ILE A 104 11.93 -4.22 -2.80
CA ILE A 104 10.68 -3.48 -2.96
C ILE A 104 10.81 -2.14 -2.24
N ALA A 105 10.77 -1.05 -3.02
CA ALA A 105 10.75 0.31 -2.49
C ALA A 105 9.31 0.83 -2.33
N ASN A 106 9.14 1.83 -1.48
CA ASN A 106 7.86 2.50 -1.32
C ASN A 106 7.45 3.20 -2.63
N PRO A 107 6.30 2.84 -3.23
CA PRO A 107 5.84 3.45 -4.49
C PRO A 107 5.40 4.91 -4.31
N ASN A 108 5.16 5.36 -3.08
CA ASN A 108 4.72 6.72 -2.77
C ASN A 108 5.38 7.23 -1.48
N PRO A 109 6.65 7.69 -1.55
CA PRO A 109 7.44 8.09 -0.38
C PRO A 109 6.94 9.38 0.30
N ARG A 110 5.77 9.90 -0.08
CA ARG A 110 5.24 11.14 0.48
C ARG A 110 4.83 10.93 1.94
N PRO A 111 5.38 11.70 2.89
CA PRO A 111 5.18 11.51 4.33
C PRO A 111 3.73 11.64 4.80
N GLY A 112 2.85 12.29 4.03
CA GLY A 112 1.42 12.44 4.38
C GLY A 112 0.59 11.14 4.29
N ASN A 113 0.98 10.20 3.42
CA ASN A 113 0.27 8.91 3.28
C ASN A 113 0.74 7.88 4.30
N LEU A 114 1.97 8.01 4.77
CA LEU A 114 2.48 7.32 5.94
C LEU A 114 1.58 7.59 7.14
N ILE A 115 1.33 8.85 7.52
CA ILE A 115 0.49 9.20 8.68
C ILE A 115 -0.90 8.56 8.63
N LYS A 116 -1.59 8.59 7.48
CA LYS A 116 -2.90 7.92 7.33
C LYS A 116 -2.82 6.40 7.43
N THR A 117 -1.75 5.80 6.91
CA THR A 117 -1.51 4.35 6.98
C THR A 117 -1.15 3.95 8.42
N MET A 118 -0.29 4.74 9.07
CA MET A 118 0.15 4.63 10.47
C MET A 118 -1.03 4.71 11.44
N ILE A 119 -1.95 5.66 11.28
CA ILE A 119 -3.17 5.78 12.12
C ILE A 119 -4.08 4.55 11.97
N ARG A 120 -4.17 3.97 10.76
CA ARG A 120 -5.00 2.78 10.52
C ARG A 120 -4.38 1.52 11.13
N TYR A 121 -3.06 1.36 11.03
CA TYR A 121 -2.35 0.26 11.67
C TYR A 121 -2.28 0.41 13.19
N SER A 122 -2.03 1.60 13.74
CA SER A 122 -2.04 1.79 15.19
C SER A 122 -3.39 1.39 15.80
N ASN A 123 -4.51 1.73 15.16
CA ASN A 123 -5.83 1.39 15.71
C ASN A 123 -6.21 -0.09 15.58
N GLY A 124 -5.77 -0.78 14.52
CA GLY A 124 -6.03 -2.22 14.34
C GLY A 124 -5.06 -3.11 15.10
N THR A 125 -3.78 -2.74 15.10
CA THR A 125 -2.68 -3.55 15.65
C THR A 125 -2.55 -3.37 17.17
N LEU A 126 -2.74 -2.16 17.74
CA LEU A 126 -2.76 -1.98 19.20
C LEU A 126 -3.93 -2.72 19.87
N ALA A 127 -5.09 -2.76 19.20
CA ALA A 127 -6.24 -3.55 19.64
C ALA A 127 -5.93 -5.07 19.63
N SER A 128 -5.21 -5.57 18.62
CA SER A 128 -4.81 -6.98 18.55
C SER A 128 -3.68 -7.37 19.52
N LEU A 129 -2.87 -6.40 19.95
CA LEU A 129 -1.75 -6.59 20.89
C LEU A 129 -2.15 -6.35 22.35
N GLY A 130 -3.42 -6.04 22.64
CA GLY A 130 -3.90 -5.80 24.01
C GLY A 130 -3.37 -4.52 24.67
N VAL A 131 -2.81 -3.60 23.89
CA VAL A 131 -2.29 -2.33 24.40
C VAL A 131 -3.41 -1.29 24.31
N SER A 132 -4.16 -1.16 25.41
CA SER A 132 -5.14 -0.07 25.61
C SER A 132 -4.43 1.20 26.08
#